data_AF-A0A1F8UB29-F1
#
_entry.id   AF-A0A1F8UB29-F1
#
_cell.length_a   1.000
_cell.length_b   1.000
_cell.length_c   1.000
_cell.angle_alpha   90.00
_cell.angle_beta   90.00
_cell.angle_gamma   90.00
#
_symmetry.space_group_name_H-M   'P 1'
#
loop_
_entity.id
_entity.type
_entity.pdbx_description
1 polymer ?
#
loop_
_entity_poly.entity_id
_entity_poly.type
_entity_poly.pdbx_seq_one_letter_code
_entity_poly.pdbx_strand_id
1 'polypeptide(L)'
;MNESSNTPVYDSTPPASEPFYQTWIKAITKPNEQTYSEIANSPDAGPNKAYLWVFLSSLASFFLVALASTLFGASSQYGVDISSAMGSSVIALLCAAPIGAAVMVLFFALDIAIIQWVAKMFKGTGSYNQLVYAVAAFSAPISLVSGVISSLSTIPYIGLCFSVISFGVGIYAIVLMVMAVKGVNKFGWGEAVGSVLLPGIVIGLLCGCLVIGILMLLGPVIGDVFSTINQSLGGY
;
A
#
# COMPACT_ATOMS: atom_id res chain seq x y z
N MET A 1 42.28 49.57 15.96
CA MET A 1 41.49 49.01 14.86
C MET A 1 41.18 47.59 15.26
N ASN A 2 39.94 47.33 15.69
CA ASN A 2 39.51 46.01 16.15
C ASN A 2 38.98 45.24 14.94
N GLU A 3 39.77 44.33 14.39
CA GLU A 3 39.28 43.33 13.45
C GLU A 3 38.48 42.29 14.22
N SER A 4 37.16 42.45 14.23
CA SER A 4 36.23 41.42 14.67
C SER A 4 36.28 40.24 13.69
N SER A 5 36.92 39.16 14.14
CA SER A 5 36.94 37.85 13.49
C SER A 5 35.51 37.33 13.33
N ASN A 6 34.92 37.54 12.14
CA ASN A 6 33.71 36.87 11.70
C ASN A 6 34.08 35.45 11.25
N THR A 7 34.31 34.57 12.22
CA THR A 7 34.31 33.13 11.93
C THR A 7 32.84 32.69 11.87
N PRO A 8 32.34 32.17 10.73
CA PRO A 8 31.00 31.63 10.67
C PRO A 8 30.90 30.50 11.70
N VAL A 9 30.03 30.71 12.69
CA VAL A 9 29.63 29.67 13.64
C VAL A 9 28.92 28.60 12.83
N TYR A 10 29.63 27.52 12.50
CA TYR A 10 28.99 26.31 12.03
C TYR A 10 28.12 25.81 13.18
N ASP A 11 26.80 26.01 13.04
CA ASP A 11 25.81 25.41 13.91
C ASP A 11 25.98 23.89 13.82
N SER A 12 26.60 23.31 14.84
CA SER A 12 26.92 21.89 14.95
C SER A 12 25.71 21.07 15.37
N THR A 13 24.52 21.66 15.37
CA THR A 13 23.28 20.92 15.58
C THR A 13 23.11 19.94 14.42
N PRO A 14 23.07 18.61 14.67
CA PRO A 14 22.73 17.64 13.63
C PRO A 14 21.45 18.12 12.94
N PRO A 15 21.35 18.09 11.60
CA PRO A 15 20.15 18.53 10.92
C PRO A 15 18.96 17.84 11.58
N ALA A 16 18.08 18.63 12.18
CA ALA A 16 16.95 18.10 12.93
C ALA A 16 16.20 17.13 12.02
N SER A 17 15.95 15.91 12.50
CA SER A 17 15.25 14.88 11.73
C SER A 17 13.97 15.46 11.14
N GLU A 18 13.85 15.48 9.81
CA GLU A 18 12.66 16.00 9.16
C GLU A 18 11.43 15.23 9.67
N PRO A 19 10.33 15.92 10.03
CA PRO A 19 9.16 15.22 10.51
C PRO A 19 8.54 14.38 9.38
N PHE A 20 8.04 13.19 9.72
CA PHE A 20 7.60 12.18 8.74
C PHE A 20 6.61 12.70 7.69
N TYR A 21 5.69 13.60 8.07
CA TYR A 21 4.69 14.15 7.17
C TYR A 21 5.31 15.01 6.06
N GLN A 22 6.45 15.66 6.32
CA GLN A 22 7.18 16.40 5.28
C GLN A 22 7.77 15.44 4.26
N THR A 23 8.34 14.31 4.69
CA THR A 23 8.80 13.26 3.79
C THR A 23 7.66 12.71 2.94
N TRP A 24 6.48 12.50 3.52
CA TRP A 24 5.29 12.02 2.82
C TRP A 24 4.79 13.01 1.76
N ILE A 25 4.65 14.28 2.14
CA ILE A 25 4.22 15.34 1.22
C ILE A 25 5.27 15.51 0.11
N LYS A 26 6.56 15.53 0.45
CA LYS A 26 7.65 15.65 -0.52
C LYS A 26 7.64 14.50 -1.52
N ALA A 27 7.48 13.26 -1.05
CA ALA A 27 7.41 12.07 -1.90
C ALA A 27 6.22 12.11 -2.88
N ILE A 28 5.05 12.55 -2.42
CA ILE A 28 3.84 12.61 -3.26
C ILE A 28 3.82 13.82 -4.19
N THR A 29 4.30 14.99 -3.76
CA THR A 29 4.13 16.24 -4.52
C THR A 29 5.31 16.60 -5.42
N LYS A 30 6.49 16.01 -5.20
CA LYS A 30 7.69 16.24 -6.01
C LYS A 30 8.23 14.93 -6.57
N PRO A 31 7.51 14.28 -7.51
CA PRO A 31 7.89 12.99 -8.05
C PRO A 31 9.07 13.12 -9.02
N ASN A 32 10.30 13.14 -8.50
CA ASN A 32 11.50 13.12 -9.32
C ASN A 32 12.60 12.23 -8.69
N GLU A 33 13.54 11.78 -9.52
CA GLU A 33 14.61 10.85 -9.11
C GLU A 33 15.51 11.45 -8.03
N GLN A 34 15.82 12.73 -8.14
CA GLN A 34 16.64 13.43 -7.16
C GLN A 34 15.94 13.46 -5.80
N THR A 35 14.63 13.69 -5.76
CA THR A 35 13.81 13.70 -4.55
C THR A 35 13.83 12.34 -3.87
N TYR A 36 13.65 11.26 -4.63
CA TYR A 36 13.73 9.91 -4.05
C TYR A 36 15.14 9.51 -3.65
N SER A 37 16.17 9.96 -4.36
CA SER A 37 17.56 9.81 -3.94
C SER A 37 17.84 10.57 -2.64
N GLU A 38 17.33 11.79 -2.47
CA GLU A 38 17.46 12.56 -1.22
C GLU A 38 16.72 11.88 -0.06
N ILE A 39 15.49 11.44 -0.26
CA ILE A 39 14.70 10.71 0.75
C ILE A 39 15.41 9.42 1.16
N ALA A 40 15.96 8.68 0.20
CA ALA A 40 16.68 7.44 0.45
C ALA A 40 17.99 7.66 1.24
N ASN A 41 18.68 8.78 1.01
CA ASN A 41 19.94 9.11 1.67
C ASN A 41 19.77 9.98 2.93
N SER A 42 18.53 10.18 3.38
CA SER A 42 18.26 10.92 4.61
C SER A 42 18.90 10.19 5.81
N PRO A 43 19.46 10.90 6.80
CA PRO A 43 20.09 10.28 7.97
C PRO A 43 19.09 9.43 8.79
N ASP A 44 17.80 9.72 8.63
CA ASP A 44 16.69 9.01 9.24
C ASP A 44 16.17 7.80 8.44
N ALA A 45 16.74 7.54 7.26
CA ALA A 45 16.28 6.47 6.38
C ALA A 45 16.58 5.10 7.00
N GLY A 46 15.52 4.38 7.36
CA GLY A 46 15.64 3.07 7.98
C GLY A 46 14.43 2.18 7.75
N PRO A 47 14.65 0.86 7.58
CA PRO A 47 13.57 -0.11 7.34
C PRO A 47 12.56 -0.15 8.49
N ASN A 48 13.00 0.03 9.73
CA ASN A 48 12.09 0.03 10.89
C ASN A 48 11.04 1.13 10.82
N LYS A 49 11.43 2.35 10.43
CA LYS A 49 10.48 3.47 10.23
C LYS A 49 9.55 3.20 9.05
N ALA A 50 10.10 2.67 7.96
CA ALA A 50 9.35 2.30 6.76
C ALA A 50 8.23 1.30 7.07
N TYR A 51 8.56 0.20 7.76
CA TYR A 51 7.59 -0.81 8.16
C TYR A 51 6.58 -0.28 9.16
N LEU A 52 7.00 0.57 10.09
CA LEU A 52 6.09 1.21 11.03
C LEU A 52 5.07 2.09 10.29
N TRP A 53 5.50 2.89 9.30
CA TRP A 53 4.59 3.70 8.49
C TRP A 53 3.59 2.83 7.73
N VAL A 54 4.06 1.80 7.04
CA VAL A 54 3.18 0.88 6.31
C VAL A 54 2.23 0.18 7.26
N PHE A 55 2.71 -0.33 8.40
CA PHE A 55 1.88 -0.99 9.42
C PHE A 55 0.77 -0.08 9.92
N LEU A 56 1.11 1.14 10.36
CA LEU A 56 0.14 2.11 10.88
C LEU A 56 -0.86 2.54 9.82
N SER A 57 -0.40 2.80 8.59
CA SER A 57 -1.28 3.15 7.48
C SER A 57 -2.22 2.01 7.12
N SER A 58 -1.73 0.77 7.01
CA SER A 58 -2.58 -0.40 6.76
C SER A 58 -3.60 -0.61 7.87
N LEU A 59 -3.17 -0.51 9.14
CA LEU A 59 -4.05 -0.66 10.29
C LEU A 59 -5.17 0.39 10.28
N ALA A 60 -4.81 1.67 10.07
CA ALA A 60 -5.77 2.75 9.96
C ALA A 60 -6.74 2.54 8.78
N SER A 61 -6.24 2.12 7.61
CA SER A 61 -7.09 1.83 6.46
C SER A 61 -8.06 0.67 6.72
N PHE A 62 -7.63 -0.40 7.42
CA PHE A 62 -8.53 -1.49 7.82
C PHE A 62 -9.66 -0.99 8.72
N PHE A 63 -9.34 -0.17 9.73
CA PHE A 63 -10.37 0.41 10.61
C PHE A 63 -11.32 1.34 9.86
N LEU A 64 -10.82 2.18 8.94
CA LEU A 64 -11.64 3.09 8.14
C LEU A 64 -12.62 2.33 7.24
N VAL A 65 -12.14 1.28 6.57
CA VAL A 65 -12.98 0.46 5.68
C VAL A 65 -14.01 -0.30 6.49
N ALA A 66 -13.60 -0.91 7.61
CA ALA A 66 -14.52 -1.63 8.47
C ALA A 66 -15.60 -0.72 9.07
N LEU A 67 -15.23 0.45 9.57
CA LEU A 67 -16.19 1.45 10.07
C LEU A 67 -17.14 1.92 8.97
N ALA A 68 -16.66 2.15 7.75
CA ALA A 68 -17.52 2.52 6.65
C ALA A 68 -18.49 1.39 6.27
N SER A 69 -18.02 0.13 6.30
CA SER A 69 -18.88 -1.02 6.03
C SER A 69 -19.96 -1.22 7.09
N THR A 70 -19.70 -0.93 8.37
CA THR A 70 -20.72 -1.03 9.43
C THR A 70 -21.72 0.13 9.37
N LEU A 71 -21.26 1.35 9.07
CA LEU A 71 -22.13 2.53 8.97
C LEU A 71 -22.99 2.54 7.71
N PHE A 72 -22.43 2.13 6.57
CA PHE A 72 -23.06 2.26 5.24
C PHE A 72 -23.42 0.93 4.57
N GLY A 73 -22.76 -0.19 4.92
CA GLY A 73 -23.01 -1.53 4.37
C GLY A 73 -24.08 -2.33 5.11
N ALA A 74 -24.52 -1.86 6.27
CA ALA A 74 -25.60 -2.45 7.07
C ALA A 74 -26.96 -2.52 6.36
N SER A 75 -27.21 -1.73 5.30
CA SER A 75 -28.58 -1.47 4.85
C SER A 75 -28.99 -2.01 3.48
N SER A 76 -28.14 -2.69 2.69
CA SER A 76 -28.49 -2.85 1.26
C SER A 76 -28.32 -4.20 0.58
N GLN A 77 -27.71 -5.26 1.15
CA GLN A 77 -27.43 -6.44 0.31
C GLN A 77 -27.65 -7.85 0.86
N TYR A 78 -27.69 -8.08 2.18
CA TYR A 78 -27.72 -9.47 2.68
C TYR A 78 -28.76 -9.81 3.77
N GLY A 79 -29.64 -8.87 4.18
CA GLY A 79 -30.69 -9.20 5.17
C GLY A 79 -30.16 -9.77 6.49
N VAL A 80 -28.90 -9.48 6.83
CA VAL A 80 -28.24 -9.97 8.04
C VAL A 80 -28.63 -9.07 9.20
N ASP A 81 -29.15 -9.68 10.27
CA ASP A 81 -29.55 -9.00 11.49
C ASP A 81 -28.33 -8.44 12.23
N ILE A 82 -28.14 -7.12 12.10
CA ILE A 82 -26.97 -6.35 12.54
C ILE A 82 -26.72 -6.49 14.04
N SER A 83 -27.76 -6.77 14.83
CA SER A 83 -27.67 -6.84 16.29
C SER A 83 -26.82 -8.01 16.80
N SER A 84 -26.82 -9.15 16.11
CA SER A 84 -26.03 -10.34 16.45
C SER A 84 -24.71 -10.44 15.69
N ALA A 85 -24.63 -9.80 14.51
CA ALA A 85 -23.42 -9.74 13.69
C ALA A 85 -22.40 -8.69 14.20
N MET A 86 -22.82 -7.57 14.80
CA MET A 86 -21.90 -6.54 15.29
C MET A 86 -21.02 -7.00 16.45
N GLY A 87 -21.52 -7.84 17.36
CA GLY A 87 -20.75 -8.28 18.53
C GLY A 87 -19.59 -9.22 18.18
N SER A 88 -19.84 -10.19 17.28
CA SER A 88 -18.82 -11.14 16.83
C SER A 88 -17.87 -10.53 15.78
N SER A 89 -18.36 -9.65 14.91
CA SER A 89 -17.56 -9.00 13.87
C SER A 89 -16.59 -7.95 14.41
N VAL A 90 -16.93 -7.19 15.46
CA VAL A 90 -16.03 -6.18 16.04
C VAL A 90 -14.85 -6.84 16.78
N ILE A 91 -15.11 -7.92 17.52
CA ILE A 91 -14.04 -8.69 18.19
C ILE A 91 -13.15 -9.35 17.14
N ALA A 92 -13.74 -9.97 16.12
CA ALA A 92 -12.98 -10.54 15.00
C ALA A 92 -12.14 -9.47 14.28
N LEU A 93 -12.68 -8.27 14.09
CA LEU A 93 -11.98 -7.14 13.46
C LEU A 93 -10.81 -6.65 14.33
N LEU A 94 -11.01 -6.48 15.64
CA LEU A 94 -9.95 -6.04 16.56
C LEU A 94 -8.80 -7.04 16.64
N CYS A 95 -9.11 -8.34 16.54
CA CYS A 95 -8.09 -9.39 16.53
C CYS A 95 -7.45 -9.59 15.14
N ALA A 96 -8.23 -9.48 14.06
CA ALA A 96 -7.77 -9.73 12.70
C ALA A 96 -7.04 -8.53 12.10
N ALA A 97 -7.37 -7.29 12.47
CA ALA A 97 -6.78 -6.10 11.87
C ALA A 97 -5.26 -5.98 12.12
N PRO A 98 -4.73 -6.20 13.33
CA PRO A 98 -3.28 -6.19 13.54
C PRO A 98 -2.56 -7.32 12.79
N ILE A 99 -3.18 -8.51 12.74
CA ILE A 99 -2.64 -9.66 11.99
C ILE A 99 -2.61 -9.34 10.49
N GLY A 100 -3.71 -8.81 9.96
CA GLY A 100 -3.82 -8.37 8.57
C GLY A 100 -2.80 -7.29 8.23
N ALA A 101 -2.63 -6.28 9.09
CA ALA A 101 -1.61 -5.26 8.91
C ALA A 101 -0.18 -5.84 8.92
N ALA A 102 0.13 -6.77 9.83
CA ALA A 102 1.43 -7.45 9.86
C ALA A 102 1.68 -8.28 8.60
N VAL A 103 0.66 -8.99 8.11
CA VAL A 103 0.71 -9.74 6.84
C VAL A 103 0.96 -8.80 5.67
N MET A 104 0.29 -7.64 5.62
CA MET A 104 0.50 -6.64 4.57
C MET A 104 1.92 -6.07 4.59
N VAL A 105 2.48 -5.82 5.77
CA VAL A 105 3.90 -5.40 5.90
C VAL A 105 4.85 -6.47 5.41
N LEU A 106 4.55 -7.75 5.65
CA LEU A 106 5.36 -8.86 5.15
C LEU A 106 5.30 -8.94 3.61
N PHE A 107 4.12 -8.83 3.02
CA PHE A 107 3.98 -8.76 1.56
C PHE A 107 4.72 -7.55 0.96
N PHE A 108 4.60 -6.39 1.60
CA PHE A 108 5.35 -5.20 1.22
C PHE A 108 6.87 -5.44 1.28
N ALA A 109 7.38 -5.99 2.38
CA ALA A 109 8.79 -6.28 2.54
C ALA A 109 9.32 -7.25 1.47
N LEU A 110 8.53 -8.29 1.14
CA LEU A 110 8.84 -9.26 0.09
C LEU A 110 8.83 -8.62 -1.30
N ASP A 111 7.82 -7.81 -1.61
CA ASP A 111 7.71 -7.11 -2.90
C ASP A 111 8.93 -6.21 -3.14
N ILE A 112 9.30 -5.39 -2.15
CA ILE A 112 10.51 -4.55 -2.23
C ILE A 112 11.79 -5.39 -2.33
N ALA A 113 11.85 -6.55 -1.67
CA ALA A 113 13.02 -7.41 -1.72
C ALA A 113 13.21 -8.00 -3.12
N ILE A 114 12.12 -8.43 -3.77
CA ILE A 114 12.14 -8.93 -5.15
C ILE A 114 12.52 -7.80 -6.12
N ILE A 115 11.91 -6.62 -5.99
CA ILE A 115 12.23 -5.46 -6.84
C ILE A 115 13.70 -5.07 -6.68
N GLN A 116 14.22 -5.03 -5.46
CA GLN A 116 15.64 -4.74 -5.22
C GLN A 116 16.55 -5.83 -5.78
N TRP A 117 16.15 -7.10 -5.70
CA TRP A 117 16.89 -8.20 -6.30
C TRP A 117 16.96 -8.08 -7.83
N VAL A 118 15.85 -7.74 -8.49
CA VAL A 118 15.83 -7.47 -9.93
C VAL A 118 16.64 -6.23 -10.27
N ALA A 119 16.52 -5.15 -9.49
CA ALA A 119 17.32 -3.93 -9.66
C ALA A 119 18.83 -4.21 -9.59
N LYS A 120 19.26 -5.13 -8.71
CA LYS A 120 20.66 -5.58 -8.63
C LYS A 120 21.10 -6.36 -9.86
N MET A 121 20.22 -7.15 -10.50
CA MET A 121 20.54 -7.80 -11.78
C MET A 121 20.80 -6.76 -12.89
N PHE A 122 20.11 -5.63 -12.85
CA PHE A 122 20.37 -4.47 -13.72
C PHE A 122 21.55 -3.58 -13.26
N LYS A 123 22.41 -4.06 -12.35
CA LYS A 123 23.59 -3.35 -11.81
C LYS A 123 23.25 -2.10 -11.00
N GLY A 124 22.07 -2.04 -10.38
CA GLY A 124 21.68 -0.96 -9.47
C GLY A 124 22.59 -0.84 -8.25
N THR A 125 22.88 0.40 -7.84
CA THR A 125 23.78 0.70 -6.71
C THR A 125 23.07 0.84 -5.37
N GLY A 126 21.74 0.81 -5.36
CA GLY A 126 20.93 1.05 -4.18
C GLY A 126 21.00 -0.09 -3.16
N SER A 127 20.62 0.21 -1.94
CA SER A 127 20.41 -0.80 -0.89
C SER A 127 18.93 -1.04 -0.64
N TYR A 128 18.62 -2.21 -0.09
CA TYR A 128 17.25 -2.57 0.32
C TYR A 128 16.66 -1.55 1.31
N ASN A 129 17.46 -1.12 2.30
CA ASN A 129 17.04 -0.16 3.32
C ASN A 129 16.66 1.20 2.74
N GLN A 130 17.42 1.66 1.74
CA GLN A 130 17.13 2.88 1.00
C GLN A 130 15.84 2.75 0.20
N LEU A 131 15.66 1.64 -0.51
CA LEU A 131 14.47 1.43 -1.34
C LEU A 131 13.21 1.31 -0.49
N VAL A 132 13.22 0.48 0.55
CA VAL A 132 12.04 0.27 1.40
C VAL A 132 11.61 1.57 2.08
N TYR A 133 12.55 2.42 2.49
CA TYR A 133 12.25 3.72 3.07
C TYR A 133 11.68 4.70 2.03
N ALA A 134 12.30 4.80 0.85
CA ALA A 134 11.83 5.66 -0.23
C ALA A 134 10.43 5.26 -0.72
N VAL A 135 10.14 3.96 -0.78
CA VAL A 135 8.81 3.47 -1.18
C VAL A 135 7.78 3.68 -0.08
N ALA A 136 8.11 3.38 1.18
CA ALA A 136 7.22 3.62 2.31
C ALA A 136 6.82 5.10 2.43
N ALA A 137 7.69 6.03 2.05
CA ALA A 137 7.42 7.47 2.08
C ALA A 137 6.20 7.88 1.25
N PHE A 138 5.91 7.20 0.14
CA PHE A 138 4.70 7.47 -0.65
C PHE A 138 3.60 6.42 -0.44
N SER A 139 3.95 5.16 -0.20
CA SER A 139 2.95 4.09 -0.10
C SER A 139 2.09 4.22 1.16
N ALA A 140 2.67 4.65 2.28
CA ALA A 140 1.95 4.85 3.54
C ALA A 140 0.85 5.92 3.43
N PRO A 141 1.12 7.16 2.96
CA PRO A 141 0.07 8.16 2.75
C PRO A 141 -0.92 7.76 1.65
N ILE A 142 -0.48 7.13 0.55
CA ILE A 142 -1.41 6.64 -0.50
C ILE A 142 -2.36 5.58 0.05
N SER A 143 -1.88 4.69 0.92
CA SER A 143 -2.71 3.64 1.53
C SER A 143 -3.81 4.24 2.41
N LEU A 144 -3.51 5.31 3.15
CA LEU A 144 -4.50 6.04 3.94
C LEU A 144 -5.56 6.69 3.05
N VAL A 145 -5.12 7.41 2.02
CA VAL A 145 -6.03 8.05 1.05
C VAL A 145 -6.89 7.00 0.34
N SER A 146 -6.30 5.88 -0.05
CA SER A 146 -7.02 4.77 -0.68
C SER A 146 -8.02 4.12 0.27
N GLY A 147 -7.70 4.03 1.56
CA GLY A 147 -8.63 3.57 2.61
C GLY A 147 -9.85 4.48 2.69
N VAL A 148 -9.64 5.80 2.75
CA VAL A 148 -10.74 6.79 2.77
C VAL A 148 -11.58 6.73 1.49
N ILE A 149 -10.94 6.66 0.32
CA ILE A 149 -11.65 6.56 -0.97
C ILE A 149 -12.48 5.27 -1.03
N SER A 150 -11.91 4.15 -0.58
CA SER A 150 -12.60 2.86 -0.54
C SER A 150 -13.81 2.90 0.40
N SER A 151 -13.66 3.53 1.57
CA SER A 151 -14.77 3.77 2.50
C SER A 151 -15.92 4.54 1.84
N LEU A 152 -15.62 5.59 1.07
CA LEU A 152 -16.62 6.40 0.35
C LEU A 152 -17.25 5.65 -0.83
N SER A 153 -16.55 4.68 -1.42
CA SER A 153 -17.07 3.87 -2.53
C SER A 153 -18.23 2.95 -2.15
N THR A 154 -18.45 2.72 -0.84
CA THR A 154 -19.58 1.95 -0.29
C THR A 154 -20.93 2.61 -0.58
N ILE A 155 -20.96 3.91 -0.90
CA ILE A 155 -22.19 4.62 -1.24
C ILE A 155 -22.55 4.34 -2.72
N PRO A 156 -23.72 3.73 -3.02
CA PRO A 156 -24.15 3.49 -4.40
C PRO A 156 -24.25 4.80 -5.19
N TYR A 157 -24.03 4.74 -6.51
CA TYR A 157 -23.92 5.87 -7.46
C TYR A 157 -22.66 6.75 -7.33
N ILE A 158 -22.18 6.99 -6.11
CA ILE A 158 -20.95 7.77 -5.85
C ILE A 158 -19.70 6.90 -6.01
N GLY A 159 -19.79 5.60 -5.68
CA GLY A 159 -18.67 4.67 -5.78
C GLY A 159 -18.10 4.50 -7.18
N LEU A 160 -18.90 4.68 -8.24
CA LEU A 160 -18.40 4.66 -9.62
C LEU A 160 -17.42 5.80 -9.90
N CYS A 161 -17.73 7.02 -9.45
CA CYS A 161 -16.81 8.17 -9.57
C CYS A 161 -15.52 7.95 -8.79
N PHE A 162 -15.60 7.41 -7.56
CA PHE A 162 -14.43 7.12 -6.75
C PHE A 162 -13.59 5.97 -7.30
N SER A 163 -14.18 5.01 -8.03
CA SER A 163 -13.43 3.93 -8.68
C SER A 163 -12.45 4.45 -9.74
N VAL A 164 -12.85 5.44 -10.54
CA VAL A 164 -11.98 6.09 -11.53
C VAL A 164 -10.84 6.84 -10.85
N ILE A 165 -11.12 7.51 -9.73
CA ILE A 165 -10.10 8.18 -8.93
C ILE A 165 -9.10 7.15 -8.36
N SER A 166 -9.59 6.05 -7.81
CA SER A 166 -8.75 4.95 -7.30
C SER A 166 -7.84 4.38 -8.39
N PHE A 167 -8.36 4.21 -9.61
CA PHE A 167 -7.55 3.78 -10.74
C PHE A 167 -6.43 4.78 -11.08
N GLY A 168 -6.75 6.08 -11.08
CA GLY A 168 -5.76 7.15 -11.27
C GLY A 168 -4.68 7.16 -10.18
N VAL A 169 -5.08 6.98 -8.91
CA VAL A 169 -4.14 6.86 -7.78
C VAL A 169 -3.24 5.63 -7.94
N GLY A 170 -3.78 4.51 -8.42
CA GLY A 170 -3.01 3.30 -8.71
C GLY A 170 -1.94 3.52 -9.79
N ILE A 171 -2.30 4.15 -10.91
CA ILE A 171 -1.33 4.52 -11.95
C ILE A 171 -0.27 5.45 -11.39
N TYR A 172 -0.67 6.46 -10.61
CA TYR A 172 0.27 7.38 -10.00
C TYR A 172 1.24 6.67 -9.05
N ALA A 173 0.77 5.74 -8.23
CA ALA A 173 1.62 4.94 -7.34
C ALA A 173 2.67 4.13 -8.11
N ILE A 174 2.34 3.59 -9.31
CA ILE A 174 3.30 2.90 -10.17
C ILE A 174 4.38 3.87 -10.67
N VAL A 175 3.99 5.08 -11.10
CA VAL A 175 4.95 6.11 -11.52
C VAL A 175 5.90 6.46 -10.36
N LEU A 176 5.36 6.68 -9.16
CA LEU A 176 6.17 6.94 -7.96
C LEU A 176 7.13 5.79 -7.65
N MET A 177 6.68 4.54 -7.80
CA MET A 177 7.51 3.36 -7.60
C MET A 177 8.69 3.32 -8.57
N VAL A 178 8.45 3.58 -9.86
CA VAL A 178 9.51 3.64 -10.89
C VAL A 178 10.52 4.75 -10.56
N MET A 179 10.04 5.93 -10.16
CA MET A 179 10.92 7.05 -9.78
C MET A 179 11.72 6.76 -8.51
N ALA A 180 11.12 6.07 -7.54
CA ALA A 180 11.79 5.64 -6.32
C ALA A 180 12.90 4.62 -6.61
N VAL A 181 12.59 3.58 -7.39
CA VAL A 181 13.56 2.57 -7.80
C VAL A 181 14.71 3.18 -8.59
N LYS A 182 14.39 4.07 -9.53
CA LYS A 182 15.38 4.79 -10.33
C LYS A 182 16.27 5.69 -9.48
N GLY A 183 15.69 6.51 -8.61
CA GLY A 183 16.42 7.41 -7.73
C GLY A 183 17.33 6.69 -6.74
N VAL A 184 16.88 5.56 -6.19
CA VAL A 184 17.64 4.75 -5.23
C VAL A 184 18.78 3.97 -5.91
N ASN A 185 18.50 3.36 -7.07
CA ASN A 185 19.45 2.46 -7.72
C ASN A 185 20.31 3.11 -8.82
N LYS A 186 20.05 4.37 -9.18
CA LYS A 186 20.85 5.21 -10.09
C LYS A 186 21.10 4.60 -11.48
N PHE A 187 20.07 4.00 -12.09
CA PHE A 187 20.13 3.49 -13.47
C PHE A 187 19.11 4.16 -14.41
N GLY A 188 19.07 3.73 -15.67
CA GLY A 188 18.19 4.28 -16.70
C GLY A 188 16.70 3.99 -16.50
N TRP A 189 15.87 4.63 -17.32
CA TRP A 189 14.41 4.46 -17.29
C TRP A 189 13.97 3.04 -17.67
N GLY A 190 14.65 2.40 -18.63
CA GLY A 190 14.29 1.05 -19.09
C GLY A 190 14.48 0.01 -18.00
N GLU A 191 15.60 0.09 -17.29
CA GLU A 191 15.94 -0.78 -16.16
C GLU A 191 15.02 -0.53 -14.96
N ALA A 192 14.64 0.74 -14.71
CA ALA A 192 13.69 1.08 -13.64
C ALA A 192 12.31 0.52 -13.91
N VAL A 193 11.79 0.70 -15.12
CA VAL A 193 10.50 0.15 -15.51
C VAL A 193 10.56 -1.38 -15.51
N GLY A 194 11.64 -1.98 -16.04
CA GLY A 194 11.84 -3.42 -16.04
C GLY A 194 11.89 -4.03 -14.64
N SER A 195 12.57 -3.40 -13.69
CA SER A 195 12.68 -3.90 -12.31
C SER A 195 11.38 -3.81 -11.50
N VAL A 196 10.47 -2.90 -11.85
CA VAL A 196 9.13 -2.81 -11.24
C VAL A 196 8.13 -3.72 -11.95
N LEU A 197 8.07 -3.68 -13.29
CA LEU A 197 7.07 -4.41 -14.06
C LEU A 197 7.35 -5.91 -14.12
N LEU A 198 8.60 -6.35 -14.13
CA LEU A 198 8.92 -7.77 -14.28
C LEU A 198 8.43 -8.59 -13.07
N PRO A 199 8.72 -8.21 -11.81
CA PRO A 199 8.07 -8.83 -10.65
C PRO A 199 6.55 -8.69 -10.67
N GLY A 200 6.04 -7.50 -11.02
CA GLY A 200 4.60 -7.23 -11.06
C GLY A 200 3.84 -8.14 -12.04
N ILE A 201 4.41 -8.40 -13.23
CA ILE A 201 3.82 -9.31 -14.22
C ILE A 201 3.90 -10.75 -13.75
N VAL A 202 5.03 -11.19 -13.17
CA VAL A 202 5.18 -12.57 -12.68
C VAL A 202 4.21 -12.85 -11.53
N ILE A 203 4.14 -11.95 -10.54
CA ILE A 203 3.21 -12.06 -9.41
C ILE A 203 1.77 -11.93 -9.89
N GLY A 204 1.48 -10.96 -10.77
CA GLY A 204 0.14 -10.75 -11.32
C GLY A 204 -0.36 -11.95 -12.12
N LEU A 205 0.51 -12.59 -12.91
CA LEU A 205 0.18 -13.80 -13.66
C LEU A 205 -0.01 -14.98 -12.70
N LEU A 206 0.87 -15.17 -11.72
CA LEU A 206 0.79 -16.28 -10.77
C LEU A 206 -0.42 -16.16 -9.85
N CYS A 207 -0.69 -14.97 -9.31
CA CYS A 207 -1.89 -14.66 -8.53
C CYS A 207 -3.16 -14.72 -9.39
N GLY A 208 -3.13 -14.19 -10.61
CA GLY A 208 -4.26 -14.27 -11.54
C GLY A 208 -4.63 -15.71 -11.87
N CYS A 209 -3.64 -16.56 -12.16
CA CYS A 209 -3.83 -17.98 -12.35
C CYS A 209 -4.38 -18.69 -11.11
N LEU A 210 -3.88 -18.34 -9.90
CA LEU A 210 -4.38 -18.87 -8.64
C LEU A 210 -5.84 -18.50 -8.39
N VAL A 211 -6.22 -17.23 -8.58
CA VAL A 211 -7.59 -16.75 -8.38
C VAL A 211 -8.54 -17.40 -9.39
N ILE A 212 -8.17 -17.45 -10.67
CA ILE A 212 -8.96 -18.13 -11.70
C ILE A 212 -9.09 -19.63 -11.38
N GLY A 213 -8.01 -20.29 -10.95
CA GLY A 213 -8.01 -21.70 -10.57
C GLY A 213 -8.92 -21.98 -9.37
N ILE A 214 -8.87 -21.15 -8.33
CA ILE A 214 -9.74 -21.25 -7.15
C ILE A 214 -11.20 -21.00 -7.53
N LEU A 215 -11.49 -19.99 -8.36
CA LEU A 215 -12.85 -19.72 -8.84
C LEU A 215 -13.40 -20.88 -9.69
N MET A 216 -12.57 -21.49 -10.53
CA MET A 216 -12.95 -22.69 -11.29
C MET A 216 -13.18 -23.90 -10.38
N LEU A 217 -12.43 -24.05 -9.29
CA LEU A 217 -12.60 -25.12 -8.30
C LEU A 217 -13.83 -24.92 -7.40
N LEU A 218 -14.17 -23.67 -7.07
CA LEU A 218 -15.34 -23.33 -6.25
C LEU A 218 -16.63 -23.24 -7.07
N GLY A 219 -16.55 -23.07 -8.39
CA GLY A 219 -17.71 -23.06 -9.29
C GLY A 219 -18.62 -24.29 -9.13
N PRO A 220 -18.09 -25.53 -9.15
CA PRO A 220 -18.86 -26.74 -8.88
C PRO A 220 -19.47 -26.77 -7.48
N VAL A 221 -18.73 -26.36 -6.45
CA VAL A 221 -19.22 -26.34 -5.06
C VAL A 221 -20.39 -25.37 -4.88
N ILE A 222 -20.34 -24.22 -5.55
CA ILE A 222 -21.45 -23.26 -5.59
C ILE A 222 -22.64 -23.87 -6.36
N GLY A 223 -22.39 -24.56 -7.47
CA GLY A 223 -23.42 -25.27 -8.25
C GLY A 223 -24.16 -26.34 -7.46
N ASP A 224 -23.43 -27.14 -6.67
CA ASP A 224 -24.01 -28.19 -5.83
C ASP A 224 -24.90 -27.61 -4.72
N VAL A 225 -24.48 -26.51 -4.09
CA VAL A 225 -25.30 -25.80 -3.09
C VAL A 225 -26.59 -25.25 -3.72
N PHE A 226 -26.50 -24.62 -4.90
CA PHE A 226 -27.69 -24.14 -5.62
C PHE A 226 -28.62 -25.28 -6.06
N SER A 227 -28.07 -26.42 -6.48
CA SER A 227 -28.87 -27.60 -6.85
C SER A 227 -29.62 -28.19 -5.64
N THR A 228 -28.97 -28.23 -4.48
CA THR A 228 -29.55 -28.69 -3.22
C THR A 228 -30.67 -27.75 -2.74
N ILE A 229 -30.48 -26.44 -2.87
CA ILE A 229 -31.50 -25.43 -2.55
C ILE A 229 -32.70 -25.53 -3.51
N ASN A 230 -32.46 -25.74 -4.82
CA ASN A 230 -33.56 -25.84 -5.78
C ASN A 230 -34.37 -27.14 -5.61
N GLN A 231 -33.71 -28.25 -5.26
CA GLN A 231 -34.41 -29.51 -4.93
C GLN A 231 -35.23 -29.41 -3.64
N SER A 232 -34.77 -28.64 -2.64
CA SER A 232 -35.54 -28.45 -1.39
C SER A 232 -36.73 -27.50 -1.55
N LEU A 233 -36.69 -26.56 -2.51
CA LEU A 233 -37.78 -25.64 -2.83
C LEU A 233 -38.78 -26.18 -3.85
N GLY A 234 -38.36 -27.02 -4.81
CA GLY A 234 -39.23 -27.60 -5.83
C GLY A 234 -40.02 -28.85 -5.40
N GLY A 235 -39.86 -29.28 -4.14
CA GLY A 235 -40.53 -30.44 -3.55
C GLY A 235 -41.86 -30.13 -2.85
N TYR A 236 -42.38 -28.90 -2.97
CA TYR A 236 -43.72 -28.50 -2.50
C TYR A 236 -44.64 -28.18 -3.68
#